data_AF-A0A3C0EFW1-F1
#
_entry.id   AF-A0A3C0EFW1-F1
#
_cell.length_a   1.000
_cell.length_b   1.000
_cell.length_c   1.000
_cell.angle_alpha   90.00
_cell.angle_beta   90.00
_cell.angle_gamma   90.00
#
_symmetry.space_group_name_H-M   'P 1'
#
loop_
_entity.id
_entity.type
_entity.pdbx_description
1 polymer ?
#
loop_
_entity_poly.entity_id
_entity_poly.type
_entity_poly.pdbx_seq_one_letter_code
_entity_poly.pdbx_strand_id
1 'polypeptide(L)'
;MIANPAASKDIRRLVAQGRVVPDWEKVNILKRALRGLQAVGIDRVVAMPDSSHLVGRARDDASLTLGLESLDMPALYSEGDTIKAAQMMEAMGVGCVITLGGDGTNRAVAKGSSSIPIVAVSTGTNNVFPTMVEGTLAGLAAGLVVQGGLELSEVSVISKMLEIYIDGQYEDMALVDVALSRERFVATRAIWDMSTIYEVFLTRAEPSSIGLSSIGGRLQPLSLEDSGGLYYRIGGSDRNHEAAKQVLSPIAPGIVTPVPIADWRLLPEGERVPVEPR
;
A
#
# COMPACT_ATOMS: atom_id res chain seq x y z
N MET A 1 10.45 12.34 -1.06
CA MET A 1 9.32 11.87 -1.91
C MET A 1 9.71 10.60 -2.65
N ILE A 2 8.83 9.61 -2.69
CA ILE A 2 9.05 8.34 -3.39
C ILE A 2 7.89 8.12 -4.35
N ALA A 3 8.13 8.20 -5.66
CA ALA A 3 7.10 8.01 -6.67
C ALA A 3 7.40 6.77 -7.50
N ASN A 4 6.45 5.83 -7.58
CA ASN A 4 6.60 4.60 -8.35
C ASN A 4 5.95 4.75 -9.75
N PRO A 5 6.74 4.74 -10.85
CA PRO A 5 6.19 4.85 -12.20
C PRO A 5 5.35 3.64 -12.63
N ALA A 6 5.65 2.46 -12.10
CA ALA A 6 4.93 1.22 -12.41
C ALA A 6 3.59 1.13 -11.65
N ALA A 7 3.48 1.74 -10.47
CA ALA A 7 2.23 1.78 -9.70
C ALA A 7 1.16 2.52 -10.52
N SER A 8 0.11 1.85 -11.02
CA SER A 8 -0.49 2.41 -12.23
C SER A 8 -0.91 1.42 -13.29
N LYS A 9 0.09 0.61 -13.64
CA LYS A 9 0.28 0.01 -14.96
C LYS A 9 0.29 -1.52 -14.89
N ASP A 10 -0.10 -2.07 -13.76
CA ASP A 10 -0.26 -3.50 -13.55
C ASP A 10 -1.34 -4.05 -14.48
N ILE A 11 -1.07 -5.21 -15.09
CA ILE A 11 -1.99 -5.92 -15.98
C ILE A 11 -3.36 -6.17 -15.34
N ARG A 12 -3.43 -6.28 -14.00
CA ARG A 12 -4.68 -6.35 -13.22
C ARG A 12 -5.68 -5.25 -13.59
N ARG A 13 -5.20 -4.06 -14.00
CA ARG A 13 -6.05 -2.91 -14.35
C ARG A 13 -6.51 -2.94 -15.80
N LEU A 14 -5.74 -3.55 -16.70
CA LEU A 14 -6.14 -3.72 -18.10
C LEU A 14 -7.26 -4.75 -18.23
N VAL A 15 -7.20 -5.82 -17.44
CA VAL A 15 -8.18 -6.92 -17.50
C VAL A 15 -9.45 -6.61 -16.70
N ALA A 16 -9.34 -5.93 -15.56
CA ALA A 16 -10.48 -5.61 -14.70
C ALA A 16 -10.97 -4.16 -14.83
N GLN A 17 -10.78 -3.49 -15.99
CA GLN A 17 -11.22 -2.10 -16.22
C GLN A 17 -10.77 -1.11 -15.11
N GLY A 18 -9.63 -1.36 -14.48
CA GLY A 18 -9.11 -0.56 -13.39
C GLY A 18 -8.58 0.79 -13.89
N ARG A 19 -8.70 1.83 -13.07
CA ARG A 19 -8.20 3.17 -13.43
C ARG A 19 -6.67 3.14 -13.61
N VAL A 20 -6.22 3.55 -14.79
CA VAL A 20 -4.81 3.80 -15.08
C VAL A 20 -4.52 5.29 -14.90
N VAL A 21 -3.62 5.64 -13.98
CA VAL A 21 -3.13 7.01 -13.84
C VAL A 21 -1.88 7.14 -14.74
N PRO A 22 -1.92 7.99 -15.78
CA PRO A 22 -0.78 8.19 -16.66
C PRO A 22 0.31 9.01 -15.96
N ASP A 23 1.55 8.92 -16.47
CA ASP A 23 2.68 9.57 -15.81
C ASP A 23 2.55 11.10 -15.76
N TRP A 24 1.90 11.73 -16.74
CA TRP A 24 1.66 13.18 -16.72
C TRP A 24 0.77 13.59 -15.54
N GLU A 25 -0.22 12.78 -15.17
CA GLU A 25 -1.07 13.09 -14.00
C GLU A 25 -0.32 12.82 -12.70
N LYS A 26 0.54 11.80 -12.65
CA LYS A 26 1.46 11.61 -11.52
C LYS A 26 2.38 12.82 -11.32
N VAL A 27 2.95 13.34 -12.40
CA VAL A 27 3.76 14.57 -12.37
C VAL A 27 2.93 15.74 -11.84
N ASN A 28 1.67 15.89 -12.27
CA ASN A 28 0.80 16.95 -11.77
C ASN A 28 0.49 16.81 -10.27
N ILE A 29 0.23 15.60 -9.77
CA ILE A 29 0.06 15.34 -8.33
C ILE A 29 1.32 15.76 -7.57
N LEU A 30 2.50 15.40 -8.08
CA LEU A 30 3.78 15.78 -7.47
C LEU A 30 3.99 17.30 -7.48
N LYS A 31 3.69 18.00 -8.59
CA LYS A 31 3.74 19.47 -8.66
C LYS A 31 2.86 20.12 -7.59
N ARG A 32 1.62 19.63 -7.45
CA ARG A 32 0.68 20.11 -6.44
C ARG A 32 1.19 19.85 -5.02
N ALA A 33 1.76 18.67 -4.76
CA ALA A 33 2.39 18.36 -3.48
C ALA A 33 3.60 19.25 -3.16
N LEU A 34 4.48 19.49 -4.13
CA LEU A 34 5.62 20.40 -3.97
C LEU A 34 5.17 21.83 -3.65
N ARG A 35 4.10 22.32 -4.30
CA ARG A 35 3.49 23.62 -3.98
C ARG A 35 2.92 23.66 -2.56
N GLY A 36 2.27 22.58 -2.12
CA GLY A 36 1.76 22.44 -0.75
C GLY A 36 2.89 22.52 0.28
N LEU A 37 3.99 21.78 0.07
CA LEU A 37 5.18 21.82 0.91
C LEU A 37 5.78 23.25 0.99
N GLN A 38 5.95 23.91 -0.15
CA GLN A 38 6.48 25.28 -0.21
C GLN A 38 5.58 26.28 0.52
N ALA A 39 4.26 26.13 0.42
CA ALA A 39 3.31 27.05 1.04
C ALA A 39 3.40 27.05 2.58
N VAL A 40 3.87 25.94 3.17
CA VAL A 40 4.16 25.81 4.60
C VAL A 40 5.65 25.93 4.91
N GLY A 41 6.44 26.54 4.00
CA GLY A 41 7.83 26.91 4.28
C GLY A 41 8.84 25.78 4.26
N ILE A 42 8.52 24.63 3.65
CA ILE A 42 9.53 23.59 3.39
C ILE A 42 10.44 24.05 2.25
N ASP A 43 11.74 24.07 2.53
CA ASP A 43 12.78 24.57 1.64
C ASP A 43 13.58 23.46 0.95
N ARG A 44 13.61 22.24 1.50
CA ARG A 44 14.38 21.11 0.96
C ARG A 44 13.54 19.84 0.82
N VAL A 45 13.58 19.26 -0.36
CA VAL A 45 12.94 17.98 -0.69
C VAL A 45 13.97 17.08 -1.38
N VAL A 46 14.05 15.83 -0.92
CA VAL A 46 14.81 14.78 -1.59
C VAL A 46 13.88 13.78 -2.26
N ALA A 47 14.28 13.25 -3.41
CA ALA A 47 13.46 12.36 -4.22
C ALA A 47 14.19 11.09 -4.63
N MET A 48 13.50 9.95 -4.59
CA MET A 48 14.02 8.72 -5.19
C MET A 48 14.09 8.87 -6.72
N PRO A 49 15.22 8.54 -7.37
CA PRO A 49 15.28 8.48 -8.83
C PRO A 49 14.37 7.38 -9.39
N ASP A 50 13.74 7.65 -10.52
CA ASP A 50 12.79 6.73 -11.16
C ASP A 50 12.93 6.73 -12.69
N SER A 51 12.51 5.64 -13.34
CA SER A 51 12.67 5.43 -14.80
C SER A 51 11.89 6.42 -15.66
N SER A 52 10.89 7.08 -15.10
CA SER A 52 10.06 8.07 -15.79
C SER A 52 10.36 9.50 -15.34
N HIS A 53 11.40 9.69 -14.51
CA HIS A 53 11.78 10.97 -13.92
C HIS A 53 10.56 11.78 -13.43
N LEU A 54 9.62 11.14 -12.73
CA LEU A 54 8.35 11.75 -12.29
C LEU A 54 8.60 13.00 -11.45
N VAL A 55 9.42 12.89 -10.41
CA VAL A 55 9.70 14.01 -9.51
C VAL A 55 10.60 15.04 -10.19
N GLY A 56 11.56 14.59 -11.02
CA GLY A 56 12.41 15.46 -11.82
C GLY A 56 11.59 16.35 -12.77
N ARG A 57 10.59 15.80 -13.47
CA ARG A 57 9.67 16.57 -14.33
C ARG A 57 8.71 17.48 -13.55
N ALA A 58 8.46 17.18 -12.28
CA ALA A 58 7.69 18.06 -11.41
C ALA A 58 8.48 19.33 -11.03
N ARG A 59 9.83 19.26 -11.03
CA ARG A 59 10.72 20.38 -10.74
C ARG A 59 10.62 21.53 -11.73
N ASP A 60 10.29 21.26 -13.00
CA ASP A 60 10.27 22.26 -14.07
C ASP A 60 9.09 23.27 -13.97
N ASP A 61 8.49 23.40 -12.79
CA ASP A 61 7.47 24.39 -12.47
C ASP A 61 8.14 25.67 -11.97
N ALA A 62 8.06 26.74 -12.76
CA ALA A 62 8.68 28.04 -12.46
C ALA A 62 8.21 28.70 -11.16
N SER A 63 7.11 28.23 -10.55
CA SER A 63 6.64 28.72 -9.26
C SER A 63 7.30 28.05 -8.04
N LEU A 64 8.09 26.99 -8.26
CA LEU A 64 8.81 26.30 -7.20
C LEU A 64 10.15 26.98 -6.93
N THR A 65 10.36 27.36 -5.67
CA THR A 65 11.60 27.92 -5.13
C THR A 65 12.28 26.98 -4.13
N LEU A 66 11.58 25.94 -3.66
CA LEU A 66 12.19 24.90 -2.82
C LEU A 66 13.30 24.15 -3.57
N GLY A 67 14.33 23.74 -2.84
CA GLY A 67 15.39 22.87 -3.35
C GLY A 67 14.87 21.44 -3.50
N LEU A 68 14.96 20.91 -4.72
CA LEU A 68 14.57 19.53 -5.04
C LEU A 68 15.78 18.74 -5.56
N GLU A 69 16.26 17.83 -4.73
CA GLU A 69 17.43 16.99 -4.99
C GLU A 69 17.02 15.55 -5.25
N SER A 70 17.69 14.88 -6.19
CA SER A 70 17.60 13.42 -6.30
C SER A 70 18.51 12.78 -5.26
N LEU A 71 18.08 11.68 -4.65
CA LEU A 71 18.95 10.83 -3.86
C LEU A 71 20.11 10.31 -4.73
N ASP A 72 21.30 10.33 -4.16
CA ASP A 72 22.51 9.77 -4.79
C ASP A 72 22.52 8.25 -4.62
N MET A 73 21.82 7.56 -5.52
CA MET A 73 21.71 6.11 -5.52
C MET A 73 21.56 5.56 -6.94
N PRO A 74 22.04 4.33 -7.22
CA PRO A 74 21.72 3.65 -8.48
C PRO A 74 20.21 3.41 -8.61
N ALA A 75 19.68 3.64 -9.81
CA ALA A 75 18.29 3.33 -10.15
C ALA A 75 18.23 2.01 -10.92
N LEU A 76 17.93 0.92 -10.22
CA LEU A 76 17.76 -0.43 -10.79
C LEU A 76 16.30 -0.71 -11.19
N TYR A 77 15.39 0.20 -10.85
CA TYR A 77 13.95 0.15 -11.11
C TYR A 77 13.27 -1.05 -10.46
N SER A 78 13.72 -1.39 -9.25
CA SER A 78 13.26 -2.52 -8.47
C SER A 78 12.52 -2.09 -7.19
N GLU A 79 11.89 -3.04 -6.50
CA GLU A 79 11.39 -2.81 -5.13
C GLU A 79 12.52 -2.39 -4.19
N GLY A 80 13.73 -2.93 -4.41
CA GLY A 80 14.94 -2.62 -3.63
C GLY A 80 15.31 -1.14 -3.68
N ASP A 81 15.03 -0.44 -4.77
CA ASP A 81 15.26 1.01 -4.89
C ASP A 81 14.38 1.77 -3.89
N THR A 82 13.13 1.36 -3.72
CA THR A 82 12.19 1.99 -2.77
C THR A 82 12.64 1.74 -1.32
N ILE A 83 13.05 0.51 -1.01
CA ILE A 83 13.59 0.15 0.31
C ILE A 83 14.84 0.99 0.61
N LYS A 84 15.78 1.04 -0.34
CA LYS A 84 17.03 1.77 -0.17
C LYS A 84 16.81 3.28 -0.04
N ALA A 85 15.89 3.84 -0.82
CA ALA A 85 15.53 5.25 -0.73
C ALA A 85 14.96 5.60 0.65
N ALA A 86 14.08 4.76 1.21
CA ALA A 86 13.54 4.96 2.56
C ALA A 86 14.64 4.91 3.63
N GLN A 87 15.56 3.95 3.56
CA GLN A 87 16.72 3.88 4.46
C GLN A 87 17.61 5.13 4.38
N MET A 88 17.86 5.63 3.16
CA MET A 88 18.65 6.84 2.96
C MET A 88 17.92 8.08 3.51
N MET A 89 16.60 8.18 3.29
CA MET A 89 15.78 9.26 3.84
C MET A 89 15.80 9.25 5.37
N GLU A 90 15.74 8.09 6.01
CA GLU A 90 15.88 7.96 7.46
C GLU A 90 17.26 8.43 7.93
N ALA A 91 18.33 7.95 7.31
CA ALA A 91 19.70 8.34 7.66
C ALA A 91 19.96 9.84 7.46
N MET A 92 19.24 10.49 6.55
CA MET A 92 19.30 11.93 6.31
C MET A 92 18.43 12.75 7.27
N GLY A 93 17.63 12.12 8.14
CA GLY A 93 16.71 12.80 9.04
C GLY A 93 15.51 13.41 8.34
N VAL A 94 15.02 12.82 7.24
CA VAL A 94 13.80 13.27 6.57
C VAL A 94 12.61 13.13 7.53
N GLY A 95 11.91 14.22 7.80
CA GLY A 95 10.80 14.25 8.76
C GLY A 95 9.48 13.64 8.25
N CYS A 96 9.28 13.51 6.94
CA CYS A 96 8.10 12.86 6.37
C CYS A 96 8.34 12.39 4.91
N VAL A 97 7.79 11.24 4.55
CA VAL A 97 7.83 10.72 3.18
C VAL A 97 6.45 10.82 2.53
N ILE A 98 6.33 11.63 1.47
CA ILE A 98 5.19 11.52 0.55
C ILE A 98 5.47 10.38 -0.43
N THR A 99 4.58 9.40 -0.49
CA THR A 99 4.64 8.33 -1.50
C THR A 99 3.58 8.55 -2.56
N LEU A 100 3.90 8.18 -3.81
CA LEU A 100 2.95 8.12 -4.90
C LEU A 100 2.97 6.71 -5.49
N GLY A 101 1.99 5.89 -5.11
CA GLY A 101 2.00 4.47 -5.47
C GLY A 101 0.80 3.66 -4.96
N GLY A 102 1.02 2.36 -4.81
CA GLY A 102 0.02 1.42 -4.25
C GLY A 102 0.51 0.76 -2.97
N ASP A 103 -0.19 -0.30 -2.56
CA ASP A 103 0.15 -1.06 -1.34
C ASP A 103 1.60 -1.58 -1.35
N GLY A 104 2.05 -2.12 -2.49
CA GLY A 104 3.42 -2.61 -2.65
C GLY A 104 4.49 -1.52 -2.51
N THR A 105 4.23 -0.30 -2.99
CA THR A 105 5.16 0.83 -2.79
C THR A 105 5.29 1.16 -1.31
N ASN A 106 4.17 1.27 -0.59
CA ASN A 106 4.19 1.62 0.82
C ASN A 106 4.77 0.49 1.69
N ARG A 107 4.53 -0.78 1.35
CA ARG A 107 5.22 -1.93 1.96
C ARG A 107 6.73 -1.83 1.79
N ALA A 108 7.21 -1.49 0.59
CA ALA A 108 8.63 -1.33 0.34
C ALA A 108 9.25 -0.15 1.12
N VAL A 109 8.52 0.95 1.28
CA VAL A 109 8.96 2.06 2.15
C VAL A 109 9.03 1.60 3.60
N ALA A 110 7.99 0.96 4.12
CA ALA A 110 7.94 0.47 5.51
C ALA A 110 9.05 -0.56 5.82
N LYS A 111 9.43 -1.40 4.85
CA LYS A 111 10.59 -2.30 4.96
C LYS A 111 11.92 -1.56 5.07
N GLY A 112 12.04 -0.43 4.40
CA GLY A 112 13.25 0.38 4.44
C GLY A 112 13.33 1.24 5.70
N SER A 113 12.19 1.74 6.17
CA SER A 113 12.07 2.52 7.39
C SER A 113 10.66 2.46 7.95
N SER A 114 10.54 2.19 9.25
CA SER A 114 9.29 2.27 10.01
C SER A 114 9.23 3.49 10.94
N SER A 115 10.29 4.32 10.96
CA SER A 115 10.41 5.47 11.86
C SER A 115 9.92 6.78 11.24
N ILE A 116 9.86 6.87 9.90
CA ILE A 116 9.44 8.09 9.21
C ILE A 116 7.93 8.05 8.91
N PRO A 117 7.15 9.08 9.28
CA PRO A 117 5.75 9.21 8.89
C PRO A 117 5.56 9.20 7.36
N ILE A 118 4.54 8.49 6.88
CA ILE A 118 4.23 8.36 5.46
C ILE A 118 2.91 9.06 5.12
N VAL A 119 2.95 10.01 4.19
CA VAL A 119 1.74 10.52 3.51
C VAL A 119 1.56 9.74 2.22
N ALA A 120 0.67 8.74 2.26
CA ALA A 120 0.54 7.74 1.21
C ALA A 120 -0.53 8.12 0.16
N VAL A 121 -0.08 8.59 -1.01
CA VAL A 121 -0.97 9.02 -2.11
C VAL A 121 -1.19 7.88 -3.11
N SER A 122 -2.45 7.49 -3.26
CA SER A 122 -2.85 6.40 -4.15
C SER A 122 -2.88 6.84 -5.61
N THR A 123 -2.24 6.05 -6.48
CA THR A 123 -2.40 6.17 -7.95
C THR A 123 -3.36 5.13 -8.53
N GLY A 124 -4.25 4.56 -7.73
CA GLY A 124 -5.20 3.56 -8.20
C GLY A 124 -6.42 3.36 -7.34
N THR A 125 -7.34 2.56 -7.86
CA THR A 125 -8.66 2.30 -7.25
C THR A 125 -8.73 0.97 -6.51
N ASN A 126 -7.66 0.16 -6.54
CA ASN A 126 -7.56 -1.13 -5.87
C ASN A 126 -6.34 -1.13 -4.92
N ASN A 127 -6.34 -0.17 -4.01
CA ASN A 127 -5.34 -0.02 -2.97
C ASN A 127 -6.07 0.13 -1.65
N VAL A 128 -5.53 -0.44 -0.58
CA VAL A 128 -6.11 -0.35 0.77
C VAL A 128 -5.26 0.53 1.68
N PHE A 129 -3.95 0.55 1.48
CA PHE A 129 -3.01 1.32 2.30
C PHE A 129 -3.02 2.82 1.98
N PRO A 130 -2.68 3.27 0.75
CA PRO A 130 -2.73 4.68 0.38
C PRO A 130 -4.16 5.15 0.07
N THR A 131 -4.43 6.43 0.28
CA THR A 131 -5.73 7.05 0.01
C THR A 131 -5.68 7.91 -1.26
N MET A 132 -6.83 8.10 -1.91
CA MET A 132 -6.95 9.04 -3.03
C MET A 132 -7.08 10.47 -2.49
N VAL A 133 -5.94 11.07 -2.16
CA VAL A 133 -5.85 12.45 -1.69
C VAL A 133 -5.32 13.37 -2.79
N GLU A 134 -5.77 14.63 -2.79
CA GLU A 134 -5.27 15.67 -3.68
C GLU A 134 -3.82 16.01 -3.31
N GLY A 135 -2.95 16.20 -4.31
CA GLY A 135 -1.52 16.41 -4.12
C GLY A 135 -1.19 17.61 -3.24
N THR A 136 -1.88 18.75 -3.39
CA THR A 136 -1.65 19.95 -2.57
C THR A 136 -1.91 19.65 -1.10
N LEU A 137 -3.00 18.94 -0.78
CA LEU A 137 -3.32 18.54 0.59
C LEU A 137 -2.28 17.59 1.16
N ALA A 138 -1.78 16.63 0.36
CA ALA A 138 -0.70 15.75 0.76
C ALA A 138 0.59 16.53 1.08
N GLY A 139 0.92 17.54 0.26
CA GLY A 139 2.05 18.43 0.48
C GLY A 139 1.92 19.26 1.76
N LEU A 140 0.75 19.86 1.99
CA LEU A 140 0.45 20.62 3.20
C LEU A 140 0.57 19.75 4.46
N ALA A 141 -0.05 18.56 4.45
CA ALA A 141 0.00 17.63 5.58
C ALA A 141 1.43 17.20 5.91
N ALA A 142 2.20 16.78 4.90
CA ALA A 142 3.60 16.40 5.10
C ALA A 142 4.45 17.57 5.62
N GLY A 143 4.25 18.78 5.10
CA GLY A 143 5.00 19.96 5.54
C GLY A 143 4.67 20.36 6.97
N LEU A 144 3.40 20.31 7.38
CA LEU A 144 2.99 20.58 8.76
C LEU A 144 3.57 19.56 9.75
N VAL A 145 3.65 18.28 9.35
CA VAL A 145 4.34 17.24 10.14
C VAL A 145 5.82 17.58 10.31
N VAL A 146 6.50 17.98 9.23
CA VAL A 146 7.93 18.33 9.26
C VAL A 146 8.22 19.58 10.10
N GLN A 147 7.31 20.56 10.12
CA GLN A 147 7.46 21.77 10.94
C GLN A 147 7.44 21.50 12.46
N GLY A 148 6.93 20.34 12.89
CA GLY A 148 6.93 19.93 14.30
C GLY A 148 5.97 20.72 15.20
N GLY A 149 5.05 21.49 14.62
CA GLY A 149 4.02 22.23 15.37
C GLY A 149 2.81 21.38 15.79
N LEU A 150 2.79 20.10 15.40
CA LEU A 150 1.71 19.15 15.68
C LEU A 150 2.31 17.91 16.33
N GLU A 151 1.65 17.38 17.36
CA GLU A 151 2.05 16.10 17.93
C GLU A 151 1.69 14.97 16.96
N LEU A 152 2.67 14.13 16.60
CA LEU A 152 2.44 13.01 15.68
C LEU A 152 1.32 12.08 16.14
N SER A 153 1.15 11.90 17.45
CA SER A 153 0.09 11.04 17.99
C SER A 153 -1.33 11.54 17.71
N GLU A 154 -1.50 12.84 17.46
CA GLU A 154 -2.79 13.47 17.16
C GLU A 154 -3.10 13.50 15.64
N VAL A 155 -2.08 13.40 14.80
CA VAL A 155 -2.19 13.62 13.34
C VAL A 155 -1.72 12.43 12.50
N SER A 156 -1.32 11.34 13.14
CA SER A 156 -0.90 10.11 12.47
C SER A 156 -1.44 8.88 13.17
N VAL A 157 -1.45 7.76 12.45
CA VAL A 157 -1.88 6.45 12.96
C VAL A 157 -0.76 5.45 12.70
N ILE A 158 -0.45 4.63 13.71
CA ILE A 158 0.52 3.54 13.56
C ILE A 158 -0.16 2.41 12.78
N SER A 159 0.42 2.02 11.65
CA SER A 159 -0.14 0.95 10.84
C SER A 159 0.25 -0.42 11.38
N LYS A 160 -0.74 -1.32 11.47
CA LYS A 160 -0.53 -2.74 11.74
C LYS A 160 0.23 -3.42 10.61
N MET A 161 1.01 -4.44 10.95
CA MET A 161 1.72 -5.29 10.00
C MET A 161 1.54 -6.77 10.32
N LEU A 162 1.57 -7.60 9.27
CA LEU A 162 1.72 -9.04 9.37
C LEU A 162 3.18 -9.38 9.10
N GLU A 163 3.78 -10.19 9.97
CA GLU A 163 5.11 -10.75 9.78
C GLU A 163 4.99 -12.18 9.26
N ILE A 164 5.82 -12.52 8.27
CA ILE A 164 5.83 -13.82 7.61
C ILE A 164 7.13 -14.51 8.00
N TYR A 165 7.00 -15.72 8.56
CA TYR A 165 8.12 -16.54 8.96
C TYR A 165 8.10 -17.86 8.19
N ILE A 166 9.26 -18.26 7.66
CA ILE A 166 9.48 -19.58 7.03
C ILE A 166 10.54 -20.31 7.86
N ASP A 167 10.23 -21.52 8.30
CA ASP A 167 11.10 -22.34 9.16
C ASP A 167 11.63 -21.59 10.41
N GLY A 168 10.78 -20.72 10.97
CA GLY A 168 11.09 -19.90 12.14
C GLY A 168 11.95 -18.67 11.86
N GLN A 169 12.36 -18.44 10.61
CA GLN A 169 13.11 -17.26 10.18
C GLN A 169 12.16 -16.22 9.58
N TYR A 170 12.37 -14.95 9.93
CA TYR A 170 11.64 -13.85 9.31
C TYR A 170 11.98 -13.78 7.82
N GLU A 171 10.96 -13.82 6.97
CA GLU A 171 11.09 -13.79 5.51
C GLU A 171 10.58 -12.47 4.93
N ASP A 172 9.38 -12.04 5.33
CA ASP A 172 8.71 -10.90 4.72
C ASP A 172 7.65 -10.29 5.66
N MET A 173 7.01 -9.21 5.21
CA MET A 173 5.91 -8.54 5.90
C MET A 173 4.84 -8.03 4.93
N ALA A 174 3.64 -7.80 5.46
CA ALA A 174 2.54 -7.16 4.74
C ALA A 174 1.86 -6.07 5.58
N LEU A 175 1.39 -5.00 4.92
CA LEU A 175 0.68 -3.89 5.56
C LEU A 175 -0.85 -3.98 5.46
N VAL A 176 -1.36 -4.89 4.62
CA VAL A 176 -2.79 -5.04 4.33
C VAL A 176 -3.20 -6.50 4.47
N ASP A 177 -2.64 -7.37 3.63
CA ASP A 177 -3.06 -8.75 3.55
C ASP A 177 -1.93 -9.72 3.18
N VAL A 178 -2.09 -10.96 3.62
CA VAL A 178 -1.33 -12.14 3.19
C VAL A 178 -2.33 -13.18 2.73
N ALA A 179 -2.18 -13.67 1.51
CA ALA A 179 -3.04 -14.69 0.93
C ALA A 179 -2.23 -15.94 0.60
N LEU A 180 -2.73 -17.10 1.03
CA LEU A 180 -2.17 -18.40 0.67
C LEU A 180 -2.91 -18.96 -0.54
N SER A 181 -2.15 -19.34 -1.56
CA SER A 181 -2.67 -19.89 -2.82
C SER A 181 -1.98 -21.20 -3.19
N ARG A 182 -2.73 -22.07 -3.87
CA ARG A 182 -2.26 -23.34 -4.44
C ARG A 182 -1.48 -23.16 -5.75
N GLU A 183 -1.49 -21.96 -6.31
CA GLU A 183 -0.88 -21.69 -7.60
C GLU A 183 0.66 -21.66 -7.47
N ARG A 184 1.34 -22.55 -8.19
CA ARG A 184 2.80 -22.73 -8.12
C ARG A 184 3.60 -21.66 -8.88
N PHE A 185 2.92 -20.83 -9.68
CA PHE A 185 3.56 -19.84 -10.55
C PHE A 185 3.02 -18.42 -10.29
N VAL A 186 3.73 -17.67 -9.45
CA VAL A 186 3.48 -16.24 -9.22
C VAL A 186 4.19 -15.39 -10.30
N ALA A 187 4.19 -15.85 -11.57
CA ALA A 187 4.99 -15.23 -12.64
C ALA A 187 4.53 -13.79 -12.97
N THR A 188 3.31 -13.43 -12.60
CA THR A 188 2.69 -12.11 -12.88
C THR A 188 2.44 -11.27 -11.63
N ARG A 189 2.87 -11.72 -10.44
CA ARG A 189 2.55 -11.08 -9.14
C ARG A 189 1.05 -10.85 -8.90
N ALA A 190 0.18 -11.55 -9.62
CA ALA A 190 -1.25 -11.37 -9.54
C ALA A 190 -1.92 -12.75 -9.45
N ILE A 191 -2.47 -13.05 -8.27
CA ILE A 191 -3.40 -14.16 -8.08
C ILE A 191 -4.78 -13.59 -8.41
N TRP A 192 -5.31 -13.94 -9.59
CA TRP A 192 -6.61 -13.49 -10.10
C TRP A 192 -7.72 -14.49 -9.81
N ASP A 193 -7.35 -15.76 -9.71
CA ASP A 193 -8.31 -16.82 -9.51
C ASP A 193 -8.54 -17.02 -8.02
N MET A 194 -9.64 -16.46 -7.53
CA MET A 194 -10.08 -16.64 -6.15
C MET A 194 -10.24 -18.12 -5.77
N SER A 195 -10.37 -19.04 -6.75
CA SER A 195 -10.44 -20.48 -6.50
C SER A 195 -9.09 -21.09 -6.08
N THR A 196 -7.97 -20.42 -6.34
CA THR A 196 -6.64 -20.89 -5.92
C THR A 196 -6.29 -20.46 -4.51
N ILE A 197 -6.91 -19.37 -4.03
CA ILE A 197 -6.74 -18.84 -2.67
C ILE A 197 -7.55 -19.69 -1.71
N TYR A 198 -6.93 -20.12 -0.61
CA TYR A 198 -7.61 -20.92 0.41
C TYR A 198 -7.64 -20.24 1.78
N GLU A 199 -6.64 -19.42 2.13
CA GLU A 199 -6.56 -18.75 3.43
C GLU A 199 -6.06 -17.31 3.25
N VAL A 200 -6.61 -16.40 4.05
CA VAL A 200 -6.27 -14.97 4.00
C VAL A 200 -6.16 -14.40 5.40
N PHE A 201 -5.12 -13.61 5.62
CA PHE A 201 -4.83 -12.86 6.83
C PHE A 201 -4.87 -11.37 6.47
N LEU A 202 -5.54 -10.58 7.29
CA LEU A 202 -5.74 -9.15 7.07
C LEU A 202 -5.29 -8.36 8.30
N THR A 203 -4.55 -7.27 8.09
CA THR A 203 -4.37 -6.24 9.12
C THR A 203 -5.62 -5.37 9.27
N ARG A 204 -6.38 -5.20 8.18
CA ARG A 204 -7.62 -4.43 8.13
C ARG A 204 -8.59 -5.02 7.11
N ALA A 205 -9.87 -4.88 7.40
CA ALA A 205 -10.98 -5.44 6.66
C ALA A 205 -11.95 -4.31 6.28
N GLU A 206 -11.66 -3.64 5.16
CA GLU A 206 -12.31 -2.39 4.75
C GLU A 206 -13.47 -2.66 3.78
N PRO A 207 -14.74 -2.48 4.16
CA PRO A 207 -15.89 -2.81 3.32
C PRO A 207 -15.96 -1.98 2.02
N SER A 208 -15.39 -0.77 2.07
CA SER A 208 -15.30 0.20 0.97
C SER A 208 -14.15 -0.08 -0.01
N SER A 209 -13.28 -1.05 0.29
CA SER A 209 -12.17 -1.45 -0.58
C SER A 209 -12.61 -2.47 -1.65
N ILE A 210 -11.67 -2.86 -2.51
CA ILE A 210 -11.83 -3.92 -3.52
C ILE A 210 -10.83 -5.03 -3.18
N GLY A 211 -11.18 -6.29 -3.47
CA GLY A 211 -10.30 -7.44 -3.28
C GLY A 211 -10.45 -8.12 -1.92
N LEU A 212 -9.34 -8.64 -1.39
CA LEU A 212 -9.33 -9.53 -0.22
C LEU A 212 -9.78 -8.84 1.08
N SER A 213 -9.37 -7.59 1.29
CA SER A 213 -9.82 -6.79 2.45
C SER A 213 -11.34 -6.55 2.41
N SER A 214 -11.91 -6.40 1.21
CA SER A 214 -13.34 -6.17 0.99
C SER A 214 -14.21 -7.39 1.37
N ILE A 215 -13.68 -8.60 1.16
CA ILE A 215 -14.33 -9.85 1.60
C ILE A 215 -14.36 -9.90 3.12
N GLY A 216 -13.21 -9.67 3.77
CA GLY A 216 -13.12 -9.60 5.23
C GLY A 216 -14.05 -8.56 5.83
N GLY A 217 -14.11 -7.36 5.23
CA GLY A 217 -14.94 -6.27 5.74
C GLY A 217 -16.44 -6.56 5.71
N ARG A 218 -16.88 -7.48 4.84
CA ARG A 218 -18.27 -7.98 4.79
C ARG A 218 -18.56 -9.09 5.80
N LEU A 219 -17.53 -9.70 6.36
CA LEU A 219 -17.66 -10.62 7.49
C LEU A 219 -17.71 -9.82 8.80
N GLN A 220 -16.68 -9.00 9.01
CA GLN A 220 -16.53 -8.12 10.16
C GLN A 220 -15.64 -6.94 9.75
N PRO A 221 -16.17 -5.71 9.68
CA PRO A 221 -15.35 -4.53 9.44
C PRO A 221 -14.25 -4.40 10.49
N LEU A 222 -13.03 -4.08 10.05
CA LEU A 222 -11.88 -3.86 10.90
C LEU A 222 -11.06 -2.73 10.29
N SER A 223 -11.00 -1.60 10.98
CA SER A 223 -10.29 -0.41 10.53
C SER A 223 -8.79 -0.49 10.81
N LEU A 224 -8.07 0.56 10.41
CA LEU A 224 -6.68 0.77 10.77
C LEU A 224 -6.47 0.95 12.28
N GLU A 225 -7.44 1.54 12.99
CA GLU A 225 -7.34 1.91 14.41
C GLU A 225 -7.73 0.76 15.35
N ASP A 226 -8.50 -0.21 14.86
CA ASP A 226 -8.89 -1.37 15.65
C ASP A 226 -7.68 -2.28 15.96
N SER A 227 -7.62 -2.83 17.17
CA SER A 227 -6.57 -3.77 17.56
C SER A 227 -6.68 -5.10 16.79
N GLY A 228 -5.54 -5.71 16.46
CA GLY A 228 -5.49 -7.03 15.85
C GLY A 228 -5.82 -7.06 14.35
N GLY A 229 -6.15 -8.24 13.85
CA GLY A 229 -6.40 -8.53 12.43
C GLY A 229 -7.64 -9.40 12.21
N LEU A 230 -7.81 -9.87 10.98
CA LEU A 230 -8.87 -10.79 10.60
C LEU A 230 -8.29 -11.94 9.78
N TYR A 231 -8.69 -13.16 10.11
CA TYR A 231 -8.39 -14.35 9.33
C TYR A 231 -9.67 -14.93 8.76
N TYR A 232 -9.63 -15.37 7.50
CA TYR A 232 -10.70 -16.18 6.94
C TYR A 232 -10.15 -17.27 6.01
N ARG A 233 -10.90 -18.37 5.95
CA ARG A 233 -10.66 -19.49 5.07
C ARG A 233 -11.75 -19.57 4.01
N ILE A 234 -11.33 -19.62 2.75
CA ILE A 234 -12.23 -19.76 1.61
C ILE A 234 -12.69 -21.22 1.55
N GLY A 235 -13.99 -21.43 1.41
CA GLY A 235 -14.59 -22.75 1.28
C GLY A 235 -14.24 -23.40 -0.06
N GLY A 236 -13.92 -24.69 -0.02
CA GLY A 236 -13.78 -25.49 -1.24
C GLY A 236 -15.10 -25.62 -1.99
N SER A 237 -15.03 -25.91 -3.29
CA SER A 237 -16.19 -26.17 -4.15
C SER A 237 -16.91 -27.49 -3.85
N ASP A 238 -16.40 -28.30 -2.92
CA ASP A 238 -16.98 -29.59 -2.56
C ASP A 238 -18.29 -29.41 -1.79
N ARG A 239 -19.36 -29.84 -2.45
CA ARG A 239 -20.78 -29.72 -2.09
C ARG A 239 -21.21 -30.41 -0.78
N ASN A 240 -20.25 -30.89 0.02
CA ASN A 240 -20.50 -31.66 1.24
C ASN A 240 -20.27 -30.89 2.55
N HIS A 241 -19.92 -29.60 2.48
CA HIS A 241 -19.94 -28.75 3.68
C HIS A 241 -21.31 -28.09 3.82
N GLU A 242 -21.96 -28.33 4.96
CA GLU A 242 -23.15 -27.60 5.41
C GLU A 242 -22.96 -26.09 5.16
N ALA A 243 -23.84 -25.52 4.33
CA ALA A 243 -23.99 -24.11 3.95
C ALA A 243 -22.81 -23.17 4.30
N ALA A 244 -21.68 -23.27 3.58
CA ALA A 244 -20.63 -22.26 3.64
C ALA A 244 -21.25 -20.86 3.43
N LYS A 245 -20.98 -19.92 4.35
CA LYS A 245 -21.54 -18.56 4.29
C LYS A 245 -21.04 -17.90 3.00
N GLN A 246 -21.95 -17.49 2.14
CA GLN A 246 -21.61 -16.79 0.90
C GLN A 246 -21.47 -15.30 1.18
N VAL A 247 -20.34 -14.72 0.79
CA VAL A 247 -20.07 -13.28 0.90
C VAL A 247 -19.99 -12.67 -0.49
N LEU A 248 -20.96 -11.84 -0.86
CA LEU A 248 -20.93 -11.11 -2.12
C LEU A 248 -19.96 -9.92 -2.02
N SER A 249 -18.82 -9.99 -2.71
CA SER A 249 -17.76 -8.98 -2.59
C SER A 249 -17.23 -8.50 -3.95
N PRO A 250 -16.85 -7.21 -4.10
CA PRO A 250 -16.10 -6.73 -5.26
C PRO A 250 -14.65 -7.21 -5.18
N ILE A 251 -14.34 -8.31 -5.86
CA ILE A 251 -13.00 -8.91 -5.84
C ILE A 251 -12.03 -8.19 -6.77
N ALA A 252 -12.54 -7.48 -7.78
CA ALA A 252 -11.79 -6.61 -8.67
C ALA A 252 -12.72 -5.50 -9.21
N PRO A 253 -12.21 -4.41 -9.80
CA PRO A 253 -13.08 -3.39 -10.38
C PRO A 253 -14.00 -3.99 -11.44
N GLY A 254 -15.30 -3.69 -11.35
CA GLY A 254 -16.34 -4.27 -12.21
C GLY A 254 -16.66 -5.76 -11.98
N ILE A 255 -15.98 -6.45 -11.08
CA ILE A 255 -16.19 -7.88 -10.80
C ILE A 255 -16.69 -8.06 -9.36
N VAL A 256 -17.96 -8.46 -9.24
CA VAL A 256 -18.60 -8.78 -7.96
C VAL A 256 -18.98 -10.26 -7.98
N THR A 257 -18.53 -11.02 -6.99
CA THR A 257 -18.72 -12.48 -6.97
C THR A 257 -19.03 -12.96 -5.56
N PRO A 258 -19.96 -13.93 -5.38
CA PRO A 258 -20.13 -14.64 -4.13
C PRO A 258 -18.88 -15.47 -3.80
N VAL A 259 -18.31 -15.26 -2.62
CA VAL A 259 -17.16 -16.01 -2.12
C VAL A 259 -17.63 -16.94 -1.00
N PRO A 260 -17.43 -18.27 -1.11
CA PRO A 260 -17.72 -19.19 -0.03
C PRO A 260 -16.72 -19.00 1.11
N ILE A 261 -17.21 -18.77 2.33
CA ILE A 261 -16.38 -18.68 3.53
C ILE A 261 -16.65 -19.93 4.38
N ALA A 262 -15.58 -20.72 4.60
CA ALA A 262 -15.64 -21.90 5.45
C ALA A 262 -15.57 -21.54 6.93
N ASP A 263 -14.69 -20.61 7.28
CA ASP A 263 -14.51 -20.15 8.65
C ASP A 263 -13.83 -18.77 8.66
N TRP A 264 -14.01 -18.02 9.75
CA TRP A 264 -13.31 -16.75 9.97
C TRP A 264 -13.24 -16.43 11.46
N ARG A 265 -12.23 -15.64 11.85
CA ARG A 265 -12.08 -15.12 13.21
C ARG A 265 -11.26 -13.84 13.23
N LEU A 266 -11.39 -13.09 14.31
CA LEU A 266 -10.44 -12.02 14.63
C LEU A 266 -9.11 -12.63 15.09
N LEU A 267 -8.03 -11.95 14.75
CA LEU A 267 -6.67 -12.26 15.17
C LEU A 267 -6.25 -11.26 16.25
N PRO A 268 -6.03 -11.67 17.50
CA PRO A 268 -5.33 -10.86 18.47
C PRO A 268 -3.96 -10.41 17.97
N GLU A 269 -3.56 -9.21 18.38
CA GLU A 269 -2.22 -8.70 18.12
C GLU A 269 -1.15 -9.60 18.75
N GLY A 270 -0.07 -9.85 18.01
CA GLY A 270 1.02 -10.74 18.43
C GLY A 270 0.71 -12.24 18.31
N GLU A 271 -0.51 -12.64 17.90
CA GLU A 271 -0.80 -14.05 17.64
C GLU A 271 0.00 -14.57 16.43
N ARG A 272 0.70 -15.68 16.61
CA ARG A 272 1.32 -16.44 15.52
C ARG A 272 0.39 -17.56 15.07
N VAL A 273 -0.04 -17.51 13.82
CA VAL A 273 -0.89 -18.55 13.23
C VAL A 273 -0.02 -19.48 12.38
N PRO A 274 0.14 -20.76 12.75
CA PRO A 274 0.82 -21.72 11.89
C PRO A 274 -0.02 -21.98 10.64
N VAL A 275 0.64 -22.08 9.50
CA VAL A 275 0.00 -22.37 8.22
C VAL A 275 0.54 -23.69 7.68
N GLU A 276 -0.37 -24.60 7.33
CA GLU A 276 0.01 -25.88 6.73
C GLU A 276 0.04 -25.74 5.20
N PRO A 277 1.11 -26.19 4.52
CA PRO A 277 1.13 -26.23 3.06
C PRO A 277 -0.01 -27.09 2.52
N ARG A 278 -0.76 -26.57 1.53
CA ARG A 278 -1.84 -27.29 0.84
C ARG A 278 -1.58 -27.46 -0.64
#